data_AF-A0A957K6R5-F1
#
_entry.id   AF-A0A957K6R5-F1
#
_cell.length_a   1.000
_cell.length_b   1.000
_cell.length_c   1.000
_cell.angle_alpha   90.00
_cell.angle_beta   90.00
_cell.angle_gamma   90.00
#
_symmetry.space_group_name_H-M   'P 1'
#
loop_
_entity.id
_entity.type
_entity.pdbx_description
1 polymer ?
#
loop_
_entity_poly.entity_id
_entity_poly.type
_entity_poly.pdbx_seq_one_letter_code
_entity_poly.pdbx_strand_id
1 'polypeptide(L)'
;MRRLAYIRALLLVGLLLAQSRPAAAQTNLIRNPGFEAPYSAWGGIGPIQVAHEWTPWWSEQPDHNPPWYRPEWKPAEAQFFPNRVLSGERAQQWFTFHASHYAGMYQQVFNVVPGVRYQFSVYAQVWSSVEDDPYPSVLPANPRLQIGIDPTGNWNAFSGDIVWSGEAPMNAVIDQWGYMVVEATAQNNVITVFMKTSPDFANKHNDTYWDNANLIVAGQAPPPTNTPAPPTPIPSDTPVPPPTAVPSDTPVPPPTAVPSDTPVPPPTNTPAPATATLPPTATLPPTNTPIPPTETPEPTATEPPPTETPAPTNTATATATVEVILETIEPTEGPTALPAATEVVAADSGGSGAVAEPGEATGNPPAAVEEADSTAASSTILVVLVGGLALVLTVVVLLLVWRRITGAG
;
A
#
# COMPACT_ATOMS: atom_id res chain seq x y z
N MET A 1 -47.92 44.10 20.37
CA MET A 1 -47.90 43.00 19.37
C MET A 1 -46.61 42.97 18.55
N ARG A 2 -46.28 43.96 17.69
CA ARG A 2 -45.08 43.92 16.80
C ARG A 2 -43.75 43.58 17.50
N ARG A 3 -43.45 44.14 18.69
CA ARG A 3 -42.20 43.85 19.43
C ARG A 3 -42.04 42.38 19.86
N LEU A 4 -43.13 41.63 20.05
CA LEU A 4 -43.07 40.22 20.48
C LEU A 4 -42.78 39.25 19.33
N ALA A 5 -43.08 39.66 18.08
CA ALA A 5 -42.76 38.89 16.87
C ALA A 5 -41.25 38.90 16.59
N TYR A 6 -40.57 40.05 16.76
CA TYR A 6 -39.12 40.16 16.55
C TYR A 6 -38.30 39.32 17.54
N ILE A 7 -38.73 39.23 18.80
CA ILE A 7 -38.04 38.39 19.81
C ILE A 7 -38.16 36.89 19.46
N ARG A 8 -39.31 36.44 18.96
CA ARG A 8 -39.50 35.06 18.47
C ARG A 8 -38.70 34.77 17.20
N ALA A 9 -38.62 35.73 16.27
CA ALA A 9 -37.81 35.59 15.06
C ALA A 9 -36.30 35.50 15.37
N LEU A 10 -35.78 36.31 16.30
CA LEU A 10 -34.38 36.27 16.71
C LEU A 10 -34.03 34.97 17.47
N LEU A 11 -34.94 34.43 18.28
CA LEU A 11 -34.75 33.12 18.93
C LEU A 11 -34.76 31.96 17.91
N LEU A 12 -35.57 32.03 16.85
CA LEU A 12 -35.59 31.02 15.79
C LEU A 12 -34.35 31.07 14.90
N VAL A 13 -33.81 32.25 14.59
CA VAL A 13 -32.54 32.40 13.86
C VAL A 13 -31.34 31.97 14.73
N GLY A 14 -31.34 32.29 16.02
CA GLY A 14 -30.31 31.85 16.96
C GLY A 14 -30.26 30.32 17.15
N LEU A 15 -31.41 29.64 17.07
CA LEU A 15 -31.48 28.18 17.20
C LEU A 15 -31.06 27.44 15.91
N LEU A 16 -31.12 28.09 14.74
CA LEU A 16 -30.65 27.54 13.46
C LEU A 16 -29.13 27.71 13.23
N LEU A 17 -28.44 28.48 14.08
CA LEU A 17 -26.99 28.69 14.03
C LEU A 17 -26.21 27.78 14.98
N ALA A 18 -26.89 26.89 15.70
CA ALA A 18 -26.24 25.78 16.40
C ALA A 18 -26.01 24.61 15.43
N GLN A 19 -24.84 23.96 15.53
CA GLN A 19 -24.42 22.77 14.77
C GLN A 19 -23.79 22.97 13.37
N SER A 20 -22.93 23.98 13.22
CA SER A 20 -21.75 23.85 12.33
C SER A 20 -20.46 24.14 13.11
N ARG A 21 -20.21 23.32 14.15
CA ARG A 21 -18.84 23.18 14.66
C ARG A 21 -17.98 22.66 13.50
N PRO A 22 -16.81 23.24 13.18
CA PRO A 22 -15.86 22.54 12.33
C PRO A 22 -15.57 21.20 12.99
N ALA A 23 -15.60 20.11 12.22
CA ALA A 23 -15.11 18.84 12.72
C ALA A 23 -13.66 19.06 13.16
N ALA A 24 -13.36 18.79 14.43
CA ALA A 24 -11.98 18.81 14.88
C ALA A 24 -11.21 17.80 14.02
N ALA A 25 -10.08 18.22 13.45
CA ALA A 25 -9.24 17.34 12.66
C ALA A 25 -8.86 16.14 13.54
N GLN A 26 -9.29 14.95 13.15
CA GLN A 26 -9.07 13.75 13.95
C GLN A 26 -7.60 13.39 13.93
N THR A 27 -7.06 13.15 15.12
CA THR A 27 -5.70 12.66 15.28
C THR A 27 -5.67 11.19 14.87
N ASN A 28 -5.01 10.90 13.75
CA ASN A 28 -4.65 9.52 13.39
C ASN A 28 -3.77 8.95 14.52
N LEU A 29 -4.16 7.78 15.05
CA LEU A 29 -3.45 7.10 16.13
C LEU A 29 -2.33 6.19 15.62
N ILE A 30 -2.23 5.95 14.31
CA ILE A 30 -1.14 5.19 13.70
C ILE A 30 0.15 6.01 13.72
N ARG A 31 1.23 5.34 14.13
CA ARG A 31 2.60 5.83 14.05
C ARG A 31 3.19 5.42 12.68
N ASN A 32 3.90 6.33 12.03
CA ASN A 32 4.38 6.17 10.65
C ASN A 32 3.30 5.67 9.65
N PRO A 33 2.20 6.43 9.45
CA PRO A 33 1.05 5.99 8.66
C PRO A 33 1.32 5.85 7.16
N GLY A 34 2.29 6.59 6.61
CA GLY A 34 2.72 6.50 5.21
C GLY A 34 3.85 5.50 4.97
N PHE A 35 4.28 4.73 5.99
CA PHE A 35 5.42 3.81 5.87
C PHE A 35 6.70 4.48 5.35
N GLU A 36 6.93 5.71 5.82
CA GLU A 36 8.08 6.51 5.44
C GLU A 36 9.37 6.05 6.12
N ALA A 37 10.49 6.58 5.67
CA ALA A 37 11.80 6.33 6.26
C ALA A 37 11.86 6.72 7.76
N PRO A 38 12.67 6.04 8.59
CA PRO A 38 13.66 5.02 8.22
C PRO A 38 13.08 3.61 8.11
N TYR A 39 13.82 2.74 7.41
CA TYR A 39 13.59 1.29 7.36
C TYR A 39 14.71 0.58 8.12
N SER A 40 14.44 -0.60 8.67
CA SER A 40 15.43 -1.40 9.39
C SER A 40 15.27 -2.90 9.16
N ALA A 41 16.38 -3.63 9.24
CA ALA A 41 16.42 -5.08 9.13
C ALA A 41 15.81 -5.74 10.37
N TRP A 42 14.62 -6.32 10.25
CA TRP A 42 13.96 -7.00 11.36
C TRP A 42 14.79 -8.19 11.85
N GLY A 43 15.14 -8.22 13.14
CA GLY A 43 16.03 -9.24 13.71
C GLY A 43 17.44 -9.27 13.09
N GLY A 44 17.87 -8.20 12.40
CA GLY A 44 19.13 -8.18 11.64
C GLY A 44 19.07 -8.91 10.30
N ILE A 45 17.90 -9.37 9.86
CA ILE A 45 17.72 -10.15 8.63
C ILE A 45 17.60 -9.18 7.43
N GLY A 46 18.63 -9.13 6.60
CA GLY A 46 18.73 -8.19 5.46
C GLY A 46 17.48 -8.12 4.56
N PRO A 47 16.91 -9.25 4.09
CA PRO A 47 15.69 -9.25 3.28
C PRO A 47 14.37 -8.88 3.98
N ILE A 48 14.39 -8.48 5.26
CA ILE A 48 13.20 -8.02 5.99
C ILE A 48 13.40 -6.56 6.41
N GLN A 49 13.35 -5.65 5.43
CA GLN A 49 13.39 -4.20 5.67
C GLN A 49 11.99 -3.67 5.96
N VAL A 50 11.78 -3.21 7.19
CA VAL A 50 10.46 -2.79 7.69
C VAL A 50 10.49 -1.31 8.04
N ALA A 51 9.43 -0.60 7.65
CA ALA A 51 9.21 0.79 8.04
C ALA A 51 9.18 0.93 9.57
N HIS A 52 9.81 1.98 10.09
CA HIS A 52 9.84 2.27 11.53
C HIS A 52 8.41 2.36 12.13
N GLU A 53 8.26 1.96 13.41
CA GLU A 53 6.98 1.80 14.13
C GLU A 53 6.11 0.58 13.75
N TRP A 54 6.53 -0.26 12.78
CA TRP A 54 5.79 -1.46 12.39
C TRP A 54 6.57 -2.77 12.64
N THR A 55 5.86 -3.88 12.77
CA THR A 55 6.44 -5.22 13.01
C THR A 55 5.93 -6.23 11.98
N PRO A 56 6.79 -7.03 11.32
CA PRO A 56 6.38 -8.07 10.39
C PRO A 56 5.98 -9.36 11.12
N TRP A 57 5.14 -10.17 10.48
CA TRP A 57 4.77 -11.48 10.98
C TRP A 57 4.48 -12.43 9.80
N TRP A 58 4.68 -13.74 9.99
CA TRP A 58 4.43 -14.76 8.98
C TRP A 58 4.26 -16.16 9.59
N SER A 59 3.67 -17.08 8.83
CA SER A 59 3.76 -18.52 9.04
C SER A 59 4.55 -19.15 7.90
N GLU A 60 5.49 -20.04 8.21
CA GLU A 60 6.09 -20.96 7.23
C GLU A 60 5.39 -22.31 7.35
N GLN A 61 4.89 -22.84 6.24
CA GLN A 61 4.23 -24.16 6.16
C GLN A 61 4.65 -24.82 4.83
N PRO A 62 5.79 -25.53 4.80
CA PRO A 62 6.31 -26.19 3.59
C PRO A 62 5.40 -27.31 3.05
N ASP A 63 4.50 -27.81 3.89
CA ASP A 63 3.50 -28.86 3.63
C ASP A 63 2.13 -28.32 3.19
N HIS A 64 1.89 -27.01 3.32
CA HIS A 64 0.73 -26.36 2.70
C HIS A 64 0.81 -26.44 1.17
N ASN A 65 -0.32 -26.36 0.46
CA ASN A 65 -0.38 -26.39 -0.99
C ASN A 65 -1.15 -25.19 -1.55
N PRO A 66 -0.49 -24.22 -2.23
CA PRO A 66 0.95 -24.11 -2.44
C PRO A 66 1.73 -23.84 -1.14
N PRO A 67 3.00 -24.27 -1.01
CA PRO A 67 3.79 -24.03 0.20
C PRO A 67 3.85 -22.56 0.61
N TRP A 68 3.76 -22.31 1.92
CA TRP A 68 3.93 -20.98 2.50
C TRP A 68 5.37 -20.77 2.92
N TYR A 69 6.05 -19.85 2.26
CA TYR A 69 7.37 -19.37 2.64
C TYR A 69 7.29 -17.96 3.22
N ARG A 70 8.28 -17.60 4.05
CA ARG A 70 8.42 -16.23 4.54
C ARG A 70 8.67 -15.25 3.37
N PRO A 71 7.90 -14.15 3.27
CA PRO A 71 8.17 -13.06 2.32
C PRO A 71 9.52 -12.37 2.51
N GLU A 72 9.87 -11.53 1.54
CA GLU A 72 10.80 -10.42 1.74
C GLU A 72 10.02 -9.12 1.95
N TRP A 73 10.52 -8.24 2.84
CA TRP A 73 9.96 -6.91 3.08
C TRP A 73 10.95 -5.84 2.63
N LYS A 74 10.47 -4.79 1.96
CA LYS A 74 11.28 -3.67 1.46
C LYS A 74 10.46 -2.39 1.31
N PRO A 75 11.09 -1.20 1.28
CA PRO A 75 10.41 -0.02 0.75
C PRO A 75 10.13 -0.20 -0.75
N ALA A 76 8.93 0.16 -1.19
CA ALA A 76 8.75 0.74 -2.51
C ALA A 76 9.15 2.22 -2.43
N GLU A 77 9.85 2.74 -3.44
CA GLU A 77 10.34 4.12 -3.46
C GLU A 77 9.80 4.85 -4.69
N ALA A 78 9.21 6.03 -4.49
CA ALA A 78 8.52 6.79 -5.53
C ALA A 78 9.45 7.19 -6.69
N GLN A 79 10.74 7.40 -6.40
CA GLN A 79 11.79 7.67 -7.39
C GLN A 79 11.98 6.55 -8.44
N PHE A 80 11.65 5.30 -8.11
CA PHE A 80 11.80 4.14 -9.02
C PHE A 80 10.45 3.56 -9.45
N PHE A 81 9.48 3.53 -8.54
CA PHE A 81 8.16 2.90 -8.74
C PHE A 81 7.04 3.87 -8.31
N PRO A 82 6.84 5.00 -9.00
CA PRO A 82 5.87 6.01 -8.60
C PRO A 82 4.42 5.52 -8.61
N ASN A 83 4.11 4.46 -9.35
CA ASN A 83 2.79 3.80 -9.34
C ASN A 83 2.58 2.87 -8.13
N ARG A 84 3.63 2.61 -7.33
CA ARG A 84 3.66 1.72 -6.16
C ARG A 84 3.84 2.47 -4.83
N VAL A 85 3.74 3.80 -4.85
CA VAL A 85 3.64 4.68 -3.68
C VAL A 85 2.40 5.56 -3.88
N LEU A 86 1.53 5.70 -2.87
CA LEU A 86 0.29 6.48 -2.98
C LEU A 86 0.51 7.94 -2.55
N SER A 87 1.40 8.18 -1.60
CA SER A 87 1.79 9.51 -1.15
C SER A 87 3.18 9.53 -0.53
N GLY A 88 3.83 10.70 -0.55
CA GLY A 88 5.18 10.84 0.00
C GLY A 88 6.23 10.19 -0.89
N GLU A 89 7.29 9.68 -0.27
CA GLU A 89 8.47 9.13 -0.97
C GLU A 89 8.49 7.60 -0.95
N ARG A 90 7.80 6.96 -0.01
CA ARG A 90 7.85 5.50 0.20
C ARG A 90 6.50 4.90 0.57
N ALA A 91 6.36 3.61 0.24
CA ALA A 91 5.30 2.74 0.73
C ALA A 91 5.92 1.41 1.17
N GLN A 92 5.27 0.69 2.09
CA GLN A 92 5.79 -0.62 2.50
C GLN A 92 5.42 -1.68 1.46
N GLN A 93 6.41 -2.43 0.96
CA GLN A 93 6.21 -3.61 0.14
C GLN A 93 6.54 -4.89 0.92
N TRP A 94 5.82 -5.96 0.63
CA TRP A 94 6.34 -7.31 0.81
C TRP A 94 5.88 -8.25 -0.30
N PHE A 95 6.67 -9.28 -0.57
CA PHE A 95 6.46 -10.17 -1.71
C PHE A 95 7.03 -11.58 -1.51
N THR A 96 6.55 -12.53 -2.32
CA THR A 96 7.18 -13.83 -2.52
C THR A 96 7.37 -14.11 -4.01
N PHE A 97 8.52 -14.68 -4.38
CA PHE A 97 8.86 -15.02 -5.77
C PHE A 97 8.69 -16.52 -6.02
N HIS A 98 7.88 -16.90 -7.01
CA HIS A 98 7.47 -18.30 -7.29
C HIS A 98 6.91 -19.05 -6.06
N ALA A 99 6.23 -18.33 -5.17
CA ALA A 99 5.79 -18.84 -3.88
C ALA A 99 4.52 -18.14 -3.37
N SER A 100 3.80 -18.83 -2.48
CA SER A 100 2.75 -18.25 -1.64
C SER A 100 3.30 -18.01 -0.23
N HIS A 101 2.52 -17.32 0.60
CA HIS A 101 2.83 -16.97 1.98
C HIS A 101 1.52 -16.85 2.78
N TYR A 102 1.63 -16.86 4.11
CA TYR A 102 0.60 -16.33 5.01
C TYR A 102 1.28 -15.36 5.97
N ALA A 103 1.13 -14.05 5.72
CA ALA A 103 2.00 -13.05 6.31
C ALA A 103 1.40 -11.64 6.30
N GLY A 104 2.09 -10.72 6.97
CA GLY A 104 1.86 -9.29 6.85
C GLY A 104 2.60 -8.51 7.93
N MET A 105 1.97 -7.43 8.43
CA MET A 105 2.54 -6.55 9.46
C MET A 105 1.49 -6.12 10.48
N TYR A 106 1.95 -5.66 11.65
CA TYR A 106 1.11 -5.13 12.71
C TYR A 106 1.72 -3.91 13.42
N GLN A 107 0.86 -3.17 14.15
CA GLN A 107 1.25 -2.14 15.09
C GLN A 107 0.33 -2.18 16.33
N GLN A 108 0.91 -2.15 17.53
CA GLN A 108 0.15 -1.97 18.78
C GLN A 108 -0.07 -0.48 19.05
N VAL A 109 -1.32 -0.11 19.33
CA VAL A 109 -1.73 1.28 19.59
C VAL A 109 -2.19 1.41 21.03
N PHE A 110 -1.38 2.13 21.80
CA PHE A 110 -1.54 2.33 23.24
C PHE A 110 -2.40 3.57 23.55
N ASN A 111 -2.93 3.62 24.78
CA ASN A 111 -3.76 4.73 25.29
C ASN A 111 -5.11 4.90 24.55
N VAL A 112 -5.60 3.82 23.93
CA VAL A 112 -7.00 3.74 23.50
C VAL A 112 -7.92 3.57 24.71
N VAL A 113 -9.21 3.84 24.53
CA VAL A 113 -10.20 3.81 25.62
C VAL A 113 -11.04 2.54 25.52
N PRO A 114 -11.04 1.66 26.54
CA PRO A 114 -11.92 0.50 26.59
C PRO A 114 -13.40 0.88 26.40
N GLY A 115 -14.14 0.08 25.62
CA GLY A 115 -15.53 0.33 25.25
C GLY A 115 -15.72 1.32 24.09
N VAL A 116 -14.67 2.00 23.62
CA VAL A 116 -14.74 2.85 22.41
C VAL A 116 -14.53 2.00 21.16
N ARG A 117 -15.35 2.27 20.13
CA ARG A 117 -15.20 1.67 18.81
C ARG A 117 -14.20 2.45 17.98
N TYR A 118 -13.22 1.76 17.42
CA TYR A 118 -12.19 2.31 16.55
C TYR A 118 -12.38 1.81 15.12
N GLN A 119 -11.99 2.63 14.15
CA GLN A 119 -11.97 2.31 12.73
C GLN A 119 -10.51 2.33 12.25
N PHE A 120 -10.00 1.17 11.83
CA PHE A 120 -8.71 1.04 11.15
C PHE A 120 -8.95 1.01 9.65
N SER A 121 -8.09 1.70 8.90
CA SER A 121 -8.11 1.75 7.45
C SER A 121 -6.71 1.91 6.89
N VAL A 122 -6.50 1.50 5.64
CA VAL A 122 -5.22 1.61 4.92
C VAL A 122 -5.51 1.42 3.43
N TYR A 123 -4.64 1.93 2.56
CA TYR A 123 -4.67 1.61 1.15
C TYR A 123 -3.71 0.46 0.84
N ALA A 124 -4.15 -0.46 -0.02
CA ALA A 124 -3.32 -1.54 -0.52
C ALA A 124 -3.41 -1.65 -2.05
N GLN A 125 -2.29 -1.97 -2.69
CA GLN A 125 -2.21 -2.35 -4.09
C GLN A 125 -1.46 -3.68 -4.19
N VAL A 126 -1.80 -4.49 -5.18
CA VAL A 126 -1.21 -5.81 -5.43
C VAL A 126 -0.72 -5.87 -6.87
N TRP A 127 0.41 -6.54 -7.09
CA TRP A 127 0.84 -7.06 -8.38
C TRP A 127 1.01 -8.57 -8.22
N SER A 128 0.22 -9.35 -8.95
CA SER A 128 0.34 -10.80 -8.95
C SER A 128 0.38 -11.28 -10.38
N SER A 129 1.50 -11.88 -10.78
CA SER A 129 1.76 -12.17 -12.19
C SER A 129 2.54 -13.46 -12.35
N VAL A 130 2.28 -14.19 -13.44
CA VAL A 130 3.16 -15.25 -13.93
C VAL A 130 4.26 -14.72 -14.84
N GLU A 131 4.12 -13.50 -15.36
CA GLU A 131 5.02 -12.80 -16.28
C GLU A 131 5.78 -11.66 -15.59
N ASP A 132 6.92 -11.23 -16.18
CA ASP A 132 7.82 -10.23 -15.58
C ASP A 132 7.47 -8.75 -15.81
N ASP A 133 6.43 -8.44 -16.59
CA ASP A 133 5.99 -7.05 -16.79
C ASP A 133 5.37 -6.51 -15.47
N PRO A 134 5.96 -5.48 -14.83
CA PRO A 134 5.49 -4.96 -13.55
C PRO A 134 4.28 -4.02 -13.66
N TYR A 135 3.75 -3.78 -14.86
CA TYR A 135 2.60 -2.91 -15.08
C TYR A 135 1.24 -3.65 -15.08
N PRO A 136 1.00 -4.72 -15.88
CA PRO A 136 -0.18 -5.55 -15.76
C PRO A 136 0.09 -6.83 -14.96
N SER A 137 -0.83 -7.19 -14.07
CA SER A 137 -0.92 -8.52 -13.48
C SER A 137 -1.42 -9.55 -14.51
N VAL A 138 -0.61 -10.55 -14.86
CA VAL A 138 -1.00 -11.63 -15.78
C VAL A 138 -1.36 -12.89 -14.99
N LEU A 139 -2.61 -13.34 -15.12
CA LEU A 139 -3.19 -14.45 -14.34
C LEU A 139 -3.00 -14.28 -12.81
N PRO A 140 -3.50 -13.17 -12.21
CA PRO A 140 -3.29 -12.88 -10.80
C PRO A 140 -3.86 -13.96 -9.89
N ALA A 141 -3.08 -14.32 -8.86
CA ALA A 141 -3.60 -15.04 -7.72
C ALA A 141 -4.46 -14.10 -6.88
N ASN A 142 -5.57 -14.61 -6.35
CA ASN A 142 -6.35 -13.87 -5.36
C ASN A 142 -5.47 -13.68 -4.10
N PRO A 143 -5.18 -12.43 -3.67
CA PRO A 143 -4.24 -12.17 -2.59
C PRO A 143 -4.82 -12.46 -1.20
N ARG A 144 -6.12 -12.78 -1.09
CA ARG A 144 -6.84 -13.05 0.18
C ARG A 144 -6.60 -11.96 1.22
N LEU A 145 -6.54 -10.71 0.74
CA LEU A 145 -5.97 -9.56 1.42
C LEU A 145 -6.97 -8.99 2.43
N GLN A 146 -6.54 -8.79 3.68
CA GLN A 146 -7.39 -8.33 4.79
C GLN A 146 -6.64 -7.37 5.72
N ILE A 147 -7.41 -6.60 6.48
CA ILE A 147 -6.93 -5.89 7.67
C ILE A 147 -7.74 -6.27 8.90
N GLY A 148 -7.15 -6.15 10.08
CA GLY A 148 -7.80 -6.57 11.31
C GLY A 148 -7.48 -5.67 12.51
N ILE A 149 -8.30 -5.78 13.54
CA ILE A 149 -8.03 -5.21 14.86
C ILE A 149 -8.17 -6.33 15.90
N ASP A 150 -7.11 -6.64 16.65
CA ASP A 150 -7.26 -7.37 17.91
C ASP A 150 -7.75 -6.38 18.99
N PRO A 151 -8.96 -6.56 19.53
CA PRO A 151 -9.56 -5.62 20.47
C PRO A 151 -8.96 -5.71 21.88
N THR A 152 -8.19 -6.75 22.20
CA THR A 152 -7.55 -6.95 23.51
C THR A 152 -6.15 -6.32 23.58
N GLY A 153 -5.56 -6.01 22.43
CA GLY A 153 -4.18 -5.55 22.29
C GLY A 153 -3.17 -6.70 22.17
N ASN A 154 -3.62 -7.92 21.91
CA ASN A 154 -2.73 -9.06 21.67
C ASN A 154 -2.01 -8.88 20.31
N TRP A 155 -0.71 -9.16 20.28
CA TRP A 155 0.14 -9.06 19.09
C TRP A 155 0.19 -10.35 18.26
N ASN A 156 -0.43 -11.43 18.72
CA ASN A 156 -0.41 -12.71 18.02
C ASN A 156 -1.31 -12.65 16.77
N ALA A 157 -0.71 -12.57 15.59
CA ALA A 157 -1.41 -12.54 14.31
C ALA A 157 -2.26 -13.80 13.99
N PHE A 158 -2.10 -14.87 14.77
CA PHE A 158 -2.89 -16.11 14.70
C PHE A 158 -4.02 -16.16 15.76
N SER A 159 -4.24 -15.06 16.48
CA SER A 159 -5.33 -14.93 17.47
C SER A 159 -6.71 -15.02 16.80
N GLY A 160 -7.59 -15.84 17.38
CA GLY A 160 -9.00 -15.92 16.97
C GLY A 160 -9.83 -14.70 17.38
N ASP A 161 -9.28 -13.82 18.24
CA ASP A 161 -9.96 -12.60 18.70
C ASP A 161 -9.81 -11.42 17.71
N ILE A 162 -8.99 -11.56 16.67
CA ILE A 162 -8.80 -10.52 15.65
C ILE A 162 -10.09 -10.33 14.85
N VAL A 163 -10.67 -9.15 14.94
CA VAL A 163 -11.78 -8.72 14.08
C VAL A 163 -11.21 -8.35 12.72
N TRP A 164 -11.25 -9.28 11.77
CA TRP A 164 -10.82 -9.05 10.39
C TRP A 164 -11.91 -8.38 9.54
N SER A 165 -11.48 -7.59 8.55
CA SER A 165 -12.30 -7.16 7.43
C SER A 165 -12.77 -8.37 6.61
N GLY A 166 -13.77 -8.17 5.75
CA GLY A 166 -13.92 -9.05 4.59
C GLY A 166 -12.62 -9.06 3.76
N GLU A 167 -12.37 -10.14 3.03
CA GLU A 167 -11.28 -10.17 2.04
C GLU A 167 -11.55 -9.10 0.96
N ALA A 168 -10.54 -8.30 0.65
CA ALA A 168 -10.63 -7.26 -0.36
C ALA A 168 -10.94 -7.91 -1.73
N PRO A 169 -11.95 -7.44 -2.48
CA PRO A 169 -12.20 -7.94 -3.83
C PRO A 169 -10.95 -7.79 -4.69
N MET A 170 -10.52 -8.87 -5.34
CA MET A 170 -9.26 -8.89 -6.12
C MET A 170 -9.21 -7.76 -7.16
N ASN A 171 -10.33 -7.47 -7.83
CA ASN A 171 -10.44 -6.39 -8.81
C ASN A 171 -10.36 -4.97 -8.21
N ALA A 172 -10.44 -4.81 -6.89
CA ALA A 172 -10.31 -3.52 -6.20
C ALA A 172 -8.87 -3.23 -5.74
N VAL A 173 -7.97 -4.21 -5.77
CA VAL A 173 -6.58 -4.09 -5.29
C VAL A 173 -5.51 -4.52 -6.30
N ILE A 174 -5.84 -5.33 -7.31
CA ILE A 174 -4.89 -5.69 -8.38
C ILE A 174 -4.63 -4.48 -9.27
N ASP A 175 -3.35 -4.16 -9.45
CA ASP A 175 -2.77 -3.07 -10.25
C ASP A 175 -3.25 -1.64 -9.90
N GLN A 176 -4.15 -1.48 -8.93
CA GLN A 176 -4.67 -0.19 -8.45
C GLN A 176 -4.79 -0.14 -6.92
N TRP A 177 -4.75 1.08 -6.37
CA TRP A 177 -4.89 1.31 -4.93
C TRP A 177 -6.34 1.14 -4.47
N GLY A 178 -6.59 0.09 -3.69
CA GLY A 178 -7.87 -0.14 -3.01
C GLY A 178 -7.85 0.36 -1.57
N TYR A 179 -8.93 1.04 -1.15
CA TYR A 179 -9.13 1.43 0.24
C TYR A 179 -9.79 0.31 1.04
N MET A 180 -9.27 0.02 2.23
CA MET A 180 -9.85 -0.95 3.15
C MET A 180 -10.22 -0.32 4.48
N VAL A 181 -11.21 -0.90 5.15
CA VAL A 181 -11.68 -0.46 6.46
C VAL A 181 -12.18 -1.63 7.30
N VAL A 182 -11.93 -1.57 8.61
CA VAL A 182 -12.46 -2.50 9.63
C VAL A 182 -12.74 -1.72 10.91
N GLU A 183 -13.75 -2.15 11.68
CA GLU A 183 -14.08 -1.53 12.98
C GLU A 183 -14.13 -2.58 14.10
N ALA A 184 -13.60 -2.23 15.27
CA ALA A 184 -13.68 -3.06 16.47
C ALA A 184 -13.80 -2.19 17.73
N THR A 185 -14.44 -2.72 18.77
CA THR A 185 -14.51 -2.07 20.08
C THR A 185 -13.34 -2.51 20.94
N ALA A 186 -12.53 -1.56 21.41
CA ALA A 186 -11.41 -1.83 22.30
C ALA A 186 -11.92 -2.47 23.60
N GLN A 187 -11.35 -3.60 24.00
CA GLN A 187 -11.61 -4.29 25.27
C GLN A 187 -10.56 -3.91 26.34
N ASN A 188 -9.42 -3.37 25.91
CA ASN A 188 -8.31 -2.94 26.76
C ASN A 188 -7.85 -1.51 26.39
N ASN A 189 -6.88 -0.96 27.12
CA ASN A 189 -6.25 0.33 26.80
C ASN A 189 -5.18 0.24 25.69
N VAL A 190 -5.09 -0.92 25.04
CA VAL A 190 -4.28 -1.21 23.85
C VAL A 190 -5.16 -1.99 22.87
N ILE A 191 -5.01 -1.71 21.58
CA ILE A 191 -5.47 -2.57 20.48
C ILE A 191 -4.31 -2.82 19.51
N THR A 192 -4.37 -3.89 18.74
CA THR A 192 -3.36 -4.17 17.69
C THR A 192 -4.03 -4.10 16.33
N VAL A 193 -3.49 -3.29 15.41
CA VAL A 193 -3.92 -3.30 14.01
C VAL A 193 -3.06 -4.28 13.21
N PHE A 194 -3.67 -5.02 12.29
CA PHE A 194 -3.01 -6.02 11.45
C PHE A 194 -3.31 -5.78 9.97
N MET A 195 -2.33 -6.11 9.13
CA MET A 195 -2.43 -6.24 7.68
C MET A 195 -2.03 -7.69 7.33
N LYS A 196 -2.73 -8.31 6.38
CA LYS A 196 -2.59 -9.74 6.04
C LYS A 196 -2.76 -10.00 4.54
N THR A 197 -1.89 -10.83 3.97
CA THR A 197 -2.00 -11.41 2.62
C THR A 197 -1.78 -12.91 2.67
N SER A 198 -2.44 -13.63 1.76
CA SER A 198 -2.30 -15.08 1.62
C SER A 198 -2.65 -15.55 0.19
N PRO A 199 -1.79 -15.31 -0.82
CA PRO A 199 -2.12 -15.60 -2.22
C PRO A 199 -2.52 -17.06 -2.47
N ASP A 200 -3.64 -17.28 -3.16
CA ASP A 200 -4.16 -18.64 -3.45
C ASP A 200 -3.20 -19.49 -4.31
N PHE A 201 -2.29 -18.87 -5.07
CA PHE A 201 -1.31 -19.55 -5.94
C PHE A 201 0.11 -19.02 -5.76
N ALA A 202 1.10 -19.89 -5.99
CA ALA A 202 2.51 -19.56 -6.06
C ALA A 202 2.88 -18.94 -7.44
N ASN A 203 2.28 -17.79 -7.73
CA ASN A 203 2.64 -17.00 -8.91
C ASN A 203 4.12 -16.57 -8.88
N LYS A 204 4.66 -16.21 -10.04
CA LYS A 204 6.03 -15.73 -10.16
C LYS A 204 6.25 -14.50 -9.29
N HIS A 205 5.33 -13.55 -9.38
CA HIS A 205 5.28 -12.34 -8.55
C HIS A 205 3.99 -12.36 -7.73
N ASN A 206 4.10 -11.96 -6.46
CA ASN A 206 3.03 -11.96 -5.46
C ASN A 206 3.33 -10.82 -4.47
N ASP A 207 3.28 -9.61 -5.02
CA ASP A 207 3.78 -8.38 -4.42
C ASP A 207 2.62 -7.54 -3.91
N THR A 208 2.75 -7.01 -2.70
CA THR A 208 1.75 -6.11 -2.12
C THR A 208 2.40 -4.85 -1.58
N TYR A 209 1.70 -3.73 -1.73
CA TYR A 209 2.15 -2.37 -1.41
C TYR A 209 1.12 -1.70 -0.51
N TRP A 210 1.58 -1.01 0.52
CA TRP A 210 0.75 -0.52 1.62
C TRP A 210 1.10 0.93 1.97
N ASP A 211 0.07 1.78 2.04
CA ASP A 211 0.23 3.23 2.25
C ASP A 211 -1.00 3.83 2.95
N ASN A 212 -0.84 5.01 3.56
CA ASN A 212 -1.89 5.81 4.21
C ASN A 212 -2.74 5.04 5.23
N ALA A 213 -2.08 4.37 6.16
CA ALA A 213 -2.71 3.73 7.32
C ALA A 213 -3.31 4.78 8.27
N ASN A 214 -4.53 4.55 8.73
CA ASN A 214 -5.26 5.47 9.60
C ASN A 214 -6.10 4.72 10.64
N LEU A 215 -6.01 5.15 11.90
CA LEU A 215 -6.80 4.64 13.02
C LEU A 215 -7.43 5.81 13.77
N ILE A 216 -8.75 5.80 13.85
CA ILE A 216 -9.57 6.85 14.47
C ILE A 216 -10.69 6.23 15.31
N VAL A 217 -11.36 7.04 16.13
CA VAL A 217 -12.63 6.63 16.75
C VAL A 217 -13.69 6.51 15.66
N ALA A 218 -14.45 5.42 15.64
CA ALA A 218 -15.48 5.15 14.64
C ALA A 218 -16.69 6.10 14.75
N GLY A 219 -17.41 6.30 13.65
CA GLY A 219 -18.51 7.27 13.56
C GLY A 219 -18.08 8.73 13.49
N GLN A 220 -16.78 8.95 13.27
CA GLN A 220 -16.11 10.24 13.10
C GLN A 220 -15.48 10.22 11.70
N ALA A 221 -15.75 11.24 10.87
CA ALA A 221 -15.35 11.21 9.45
C ALA A 221 -13.83 11.38 9.30
N PRO A 222 -13.12 10.56 8.51
CA PRO A 222 -11.66 10.52 8.51
C PRO A 222 -11.03 11.90 8.21
N PRO A 223 -9.85 12.18 8.79
CA PRO A 223 -9.13 13.42 8.51
C PRO A 223 -8.81 13.48 7.01
N PRO A 224 -8.89 14.66 6.37
CA PRO A 224 -8.56 14.79 4.96
C PRO A 224 -7.09 14.42 4.74
N THR A 225 -6.84 13.42 3.90
CA THR A 225 -5.50 13.10 3.43
C THR A 225 -5.01 14.20 2.49
N ASN A 226 -3.70 14.47 2.47
CA ASN A 226 -3.07 15.32 1.46
C ASN A 226 -2.95 14.61 0.09
N THR A 227 -3.82 13.66 -0.20
CA THR A 227 -3.95 13.08 -1.54
C THR A 227 -4.30 14.23 -2.49
N PRO A 228 -3.58 14.40 -3.61
CA PRO A 228 -3.98 15.36 -4.63
C PRO A 228 -5.45 15.12 -4.98
N ALA A 229 -6.26 16.19 -4.96
CA ALA A 229 -7.64 16.08 -5.41
C ALA A 229 -7.65 15.44 -6.81
N PRO A 230 -8.61 14.55 -7.15
CA PRO A 230 -8.78 14.07 -8.52
C PRO A 230 -8.74 15.28 -9.44
N PRO A 231 -7.95 15.27 -10.53
CA PRO A 231 -7.78 16.44 -11.36
C PRO A 231 -9.17 16.96 -11.72
N THR A 232 -9.44 18.22 -11.36
CA THR A 232 -10.69 18.89 -11.68
C THR A 232 -11.00 18.55 -13.13
N PRO A 233 -12.17 17.96 -13.46
CA PRO A 233 -12.46 17.58 -14.82
C PRO A 233 -12.28 18.83 -15.67
N ILE A 234 -11.24 18.82 -16.52
CA ILE A 234 -10.94 19.92 -17.42
C ILE A 234 -12.26 20.16 -18.14
N PRO A 235 -12.80 21.39 -18.13
CA PRO A 235 -14.08 21.65 -18.80
C PRO A 235 -13.91 21.17 -20.22
N SER A 236 -14.63 20.11 -20.59
CA SER A 236 -14.59 19.53 -21.93
C SER A 236 -14.75 20.68 -22.89
N ASP A 237 -13.79 20.85 -23.80
CA ASP A 237 -13.80 21.95 -24.75
C ASP A 237 -15.20 22.04 -25.35
N THR A 238 -15.84 23.19 -25.13
CA THR A 238 -17.15 23.45 -25.73
C THR A 238 -16.94 23.29 -27.24
N PRO A 239 -17.66 22.38 -27.90
CA PRO A 239 -17.33 22.01 -29.28
C PRO A 239 -17.30 23.28 -30.12
N VAL A 240 -16.11 23.58 -30.67
CA VAL A 240 -15.91 24.72 -31.54
C VAL A 240 -16.94 24.60 -32.67
N PRO A 241 -17.79 25.62 -32.91
CA PRO A 241 -18.79 25.54 -33.95
C PRO A 241 -18.10 25.23 -35.28
N PRO A 242 -18.64 24.30 -36.10
CA PRO A 242 -18.01 23.92 -37.35
C PRO A 242 -17.77 25.16 -38.22
N PRO A 243 -16.63 25.26 -38.91
CA PRO A 243 -16.30 26.44 -39.70
C PRO A 243 -17.39 26.69 -40.75
N THR A 244 -17.84 27.93 -40.86
CA THR A 244 -18.78 28.37 -41.90
C THR A 244 -18.27 27.93 -43.27
N ALA A 245 -19.08 27.16 -43.99
CA ALA A 245 -18.70 26.64 -45.30
C ALA A 245 -18.38 27.78 -46.26
N VAL A 246 -17.12 27.83 -46.72
CA VAL A 246 -16.71 28.63 -47.88
C VAL A 246 -17.41 28.04 -49.11
N PRO A 247 -17.96 28.84 -50.04
CA PRO A 247 -18.57 28.30 -51.25
C PRO A 247 -17.55 27.44 -52.02
N SER A 248 -17.94 26.19 -52.33
CA SER A 248 -17.14 25.30 -53.16
C SER A 248 -17.06 25.85 -54.59
N ASP A 249 -15.85 25.86 -55.15
CA ASP A 249 -15.69 26.12 -56.57
C ASP A 249 -16.45 25.10 -57.42
N THR A 250 -16.90 25.58 -58.59
CA THR A 250 -17.70 24.79 -59.53
C THR A 250 -16.84 23.67 -60.13
N PRO A 251 -17.29 22.39 -60.14
CA PRO A 251 -16.49 21.30 -60.70
C PRO A 251 -16.32 21.45 -62.21
N VAL A 252 -15.06 21.38 -62.66
CA VAL A 252 -14.70 21.24 -64.07
C VAL A 252 -15.13 19.84 -64.57
N PRO A 253 -15.76 19.71 -65.75
CA PRO A 253 -16.20 18.41 -66.25
C PRO A 253 -15.02 17.46 -66.54
N PRO A 254 -15.18 16.13 -66.33
CA PRO A 254 -14.13 15.16 -66.56
C PRO A 254 -13.82 14.96 -68.07
N PRO A 255 -12.58 14.59 -68.43
CA PRO A 255 -12.23 14.29 -69.81
C PRO A 255 -12.86 12.98 -70.31
N THR A 256 -13.16 12.93 -71.60
CA THR A 256 -13.74 11.78 -72.31
C THR A 256 -12.86 10.53 -72.20
N ALA A 257 -13.47 9.38 -71.91
CA ALA A 257 -12.77 8.11 -71.79
C ALA A 257 -12.22 7.60 -73.14
N VAL A 258 -10.98 7.08 -73.11
CA VAL A 258 -10.35 6.30 -74.18
C VAL A 258 -10.77 4.82 -74.02
N PRO A 259 -11.06 4.06 -75.10
CA PRO A 259 -11.45 2.66 -74.97
C PRO A 259 -10.32 1.81 -74.35
N SER A 260 -10.71 0.90 -73.46
CA SER A 260 -9.82 -0.07 -72.80
C SER A 260 -9.70 -1.35 -73.65
N ASP A 261 -8.49 -1.90 -73.74
CA ASP A 261 -8.22 -3.12 -74.48
C ASP A 261 -8.88 -4.38 -73.89
N THR A 262 -9.05 -5.38 -74.74
CA THR A 262 -9.78 -6.63 -74.47
C THR A 262 -9.01 -7.53 -73.49
N PRO A 263 -9.67 -8.17 -72.51
CA PRO A 263 -8.99 -9.05 -71.56
C PRO A 263 -8.44 -10.32 -72.22
N VAL A 264 -7.18 -10.64 -71.92
CA VAL A 264 -6.50 -11.88 -72.30
C VAL A 264 -6.99 -13.03 -71.40
N PRO A 265 -7.29 -14.24 -71.94
CA PRO A 265 -7.76 -15.37 -71.13
C PRO A 265 -6.67 -15.93 -70.19
N PRO A 266 -7.06 -16.55 -69.06
CA PRO A 266 -6.11 -17.11 -68.09
C PRO A 266 -5.37 -18.35 -68.63
N PRO A 267 -4.14 -18.62 -68.15
CA PRO A 267 -3.33 -19.74 -68.64
C PRO A 267 -3.88 -21.12 -68.25
N THR A 268 -3.75 -22.06 -69.17
CA THR A 268 -4.15 -23.46 -69.02
C THR A 268 -3.30 -24.20 -67.97
N ASN A 269 -3.95 -24.97 -67.09
CA ASN A 269 -3.28 -25.79 -66.08
C ASN A 269 -2.32 -26.82 -66.72
N THR A 270 -1.06 -26.80 -66.28
CA THR A 270 -0.08 -27.86 -66.53
C THR A 270 -0.08 -28.83 -65.34
N PRO A 271 -0.17 -30.16 -65.55
CA PRO A 271 -0.22 -31.11 -64.44
C PRO A 271 1.16 -31.30 -63.80
N ALA A 272 1.23 -31.12 -62.48
CA ALA A 272 2.40 -31.48 -61.68
C ALA A 272 2.44 -33.01 -61.40
N PRO A 273 3.62 -33.64 -61.27
CA PRO A 273 3.74 -35.08 -61.15
C PRO A 273 3.27 -35.62 -59.79
N ALA A 274 2.67 -36.82 -59.82
CA ALA A 274 2.20 -37.50 -58.62
C ALA A 274 3.35 -37.85 -57.67
N THR A 275 3.33 -37.27 -56.46
CA THR A 275 4.17 -37.72 -55.34
C THR A 275 3.29 -38.50 -54.37
N ALA A 276 3.47 -39.82 -54.32
CA ALA A 276 2.68 -40.68 -53.45
C ALA A 276 3.13 -40.51 -51.99
N THR A 277 2.33 -39.78 -51.20
CA THR A 277 2.46 -39.74 -49.74
C THR A 277 1.31 -40.55 -49.15
N LEU A 278 1.62 -41.60 -48.39
CA LEU A 278 0.64 -42.47 -47.76
C LEU A 278 -0.18 -41.70 -46.70
N PRO A 279 -1.48 -41.95 -46.54
CA PRO A 279 -2.28 -41.32 -45.50
C PRO A 279 -1.83 -41.79 -44.10
N PRO A 280 -1.85 -40.91 -43.08
CA PRO A 280 -1.55 -41.32 -41.71
C PRO A 280 -2.61 -42.29 -41.19
N THR A 281 -2.16 -43.34 -40.50
CA THR A 281 -3.02 -44.32 -39.82
C THR A 281 -3.92 -43.63 -38.79
N ALA A 282 -5.22 -43.93 -38.83
CA ALA A 282 -6.16 -43.43 -37.83
C ALA A 282 -5.88 -44.07 -36.46
N THR A 283 -5.45 -43.26 -35.49
CA THR A 283 -5.36 -43.66 -34.08
C THR A 283 -6.77 -43.93 -33.54
N LEU A 284 -7.03 -45.15 -33.08
CA LEU A 284 -8.29 -45.51 -32.45
C LEU A 284 -8.46 -44.76 -31.10
N PRO A 285 -9.69 -44.36 -30.73
CA PRO A 285 -9.94 -43.81 -29.40
C PRO A 285 -9.69 -44.86 -28.30
N PRO A 286 -9.30 -44.45 -27.08
CA PRO A 286 -9.04 -45.39 -25.99
C PRO A 286 -10.31 -46.17 -25.63
N THR A 287 -10.18 -47.50 -25.63
CA THR A 287 -11.26 -48.39 -25.21
C THR A 287 -11.35 -48.38 -23.68
N ASN A 288 -12.42 -47.79 -23.14
CA ASN A 288 -12.75 -47.91 -21.71
C ASN A 288 -13.08 -49.38 -21.38
N THR A 289 -12.06 -50.14 -20.97
CA THR A 289 -12.24 -51.46 -20.37
C THR A 289 -12.42 -51.26 -18.87
N PRO A 290 -13.60 -51.56 -18.29
CA PRO A 290 -13.77 -51.49 -16.85
C PRO A 290 -12.92 -52.57 -16.18
N ILE A 291 -11.95 -52.14 -15.37
CA ILE A 291 -11.20 -53.02 -14.48
C ILE A 291 -12.16 -53.48 -13.37
N PRO A 292 -12.28 -54.78 -13.05
CA PRO A 292 -13.08 -55.22 -11.91
C PRO A 292 -12.48 -54.66 -10.61
N PRO A 293 -13.31 -54.32 -9.59
CA PRO A 293 -12.79 -53.78 -8.34
C PRO A 293 -11.89 -54.80 -7.64
N THR A 294 -10.65 -54.42 -7.39
CA THR A 294 -9.77 -55.12 -6.45
C THR A 294 -10.35 -54.97 -5.04
N GLU A 295 -10.51 -56.10 -4.34
CA GLU A 295 -10.97 -56.13 -2.95
C GLU A 295 -10.15 -55.19 -2.05
N THR A 296 -10.85 -54.39 -1.25
CA THR A 296 -10.24 -53.49 -0.25
C THR A 296 -9.67 -54.32 0.89
N PRO A 297 -8.37 -54.18 1.25
CA PRO A 297 -7.86 -54.80 2.47
C PRO A 297 -8.47 -54.13 3.71
N GLU A 298 -9.05 -54.95 4.57
CA GLU A 298 -9.66 -54.60 5.85
C GLU A 298 -8.67 -53.87 6.78
N PRO A 299 -9.07 -52.75 7.44
CA PRO A 299 -8.19 -52.04 8.36
C PRO A 299 -7.95 -52.88 9.62
N THR A 300 -6.78 -53.50 9.72
CA THR A 300 -6.33 -54.18 10.94
C THR A 300 -6.10 -53.15 12.05
N ALA A 301 -7.06 -53.00 12.95
CA ALA A 301 -6.90 -52.23 14.17
C ALA A 301 -5.91 -52.95 15.12
N THR A 302 -4.66 -52.49 15.15
CA THR A 302 -3.72 -52.80 16.24
C THR A 302 -3.52 -51.55 17.08
N GLU A 303 -4.27 -51.46 18.16
CA GLU A 303 -4.12 -50.45 19.20
C GLU A 303 -2.79 -50.69 19.95
N PRO A 304 -1.88 -49.69 20.06
CA PRO A 304 -0.71 -49.82 20.92
C PRO A 304 -1.15 -49.79 22.40
N PRO A 305 -0.52 -50.58 23.29
CA PRO A 305 -0.88 -50.59 24.71
C PRO A 305 -0.64 -49.22 25.36
N PRO A 306 -1.41 -48.83 26.39
CA PRO A 306 -1.26 -47.55 27.05
C PRO A 306 0.10 -47.46 27.77
N THR A 307 0.90 -46.47 27.39
CA THR A 307 2.12 -46.10 28.12
C THR A 307 1.73 -45.51 29.49
N GLU A 308 2.16 -46.14 30.58
CA GLU A 308 1.90 -45.61 31.92
C GLU A 308 2.63 -44.28 32.16
N THR A 309 1.87 -43.29 32.64
CA THR A 309 2.40 -42.01 33.10
C THR A 309 3.19 -42.21 34.40
N PRO A 310 4.50 -41.89 34.47
CA PRO A 310 5.23 -41.92 35.73
C PRO A 310 4.74 -40.81 36.66
N ALA A 311 4.49 -41.16 37.93
CA ALA A 311 4.04 -40.24 38.95
C ALA A 311 5.10 -39.14 39.27
N PRO A 312 4.68 -37.92 39.68
CA PRO A 312 5.62 -36.85 40.00
C PRO A 312 6.45 -37.20 41.24
N THR A 313 7.76 -37.35 41.06
CA THR A 313 8.71 -37.52 42.16
C THR A 313 9.05 -36.16 42.76
N ASN A 314 8.62 -35.93 44.01
CA ASN A 314 9.07 -34.78 44.80
C ASN A 314 10.59 -34.89 45.03
N THR A 315 11.36 -33.86 44.62
CA THR A 315 12.75 -33.67 45.04
C THR A 315 12.94 -32.24 45.53
N ALA A 316 13.78 -32.07 46.54
CA ALA A 316 13.71 -30.97 47.49
C ALA A 316 14.25 -29.61 47.00
N THR A 317 13.75 -28.56 47.66
CA THR A 317 14.20 -27.17 47.62
C THR A 317 15.71 -27.01 47.79
N ALA A 318 16.36 -26.31 46.85
CA ALA A 318 17.67 -25.70 47.05
C ALA A 318 17.49 -24.19 47.22
N THR A 319 17.73 -23.68 48.44
CA THR A 319 17.73 -22.24 48.73
C THR A 319 19.02 -21.62 48.23
N ALA A 320 18.94 -20.76 47.21
CA ALA A 320 20.04 -19.90 46.80
C ALA A 320 19.89 -18.52 47.47
N THR A 321 20.72 -18.26 48.48
CA THR A 321 20.82 -16.94 49.12
C THR A 321 21.58 -15.99 48.20
N VAL A 322 20.95 -14.91 47.74
CA VAL A 322 21.63 -13.85 46.99
C VAL A 322 22.15 -12.80 47.98
N GLU A 323 23.46 -12.77 48.20
CA GLU A 323 24.09 -11.62 48.86
C GLU A 323 24.14 -10.43 47.88
N VAL A 324 23.56 -9.31 48.31
CA VAL A 324 23.59 -8.06 47.57
C VAL A 324 24.77 -7.23 48.08
N ILE A 325 25.84 -7.15 47.29
CA ILE A 325 26.94 -6.22 47.54
C ILE A 325 26.56 -4.87 46.93
N LEU A 326 26.28 -3.88 47.79
CA LEU A 326 26.27 -2.47 47.39
C LEU A 326 27.71 -1.97 47.38
N GLU A 327 28.19 -1.52 46.23
CA GLU A 327 29.41 -0.71 46.14
C GLU A 327 29.08 0.70 45.65
N THR A 328 29.40 1.68 46.49
CA THR A 328 29.11 3.11 46.28
C THR A 328 30.14 3.72 45.34
N ILE A 329 29.69 4.41 44.29
CA ILE A 329 30.57 5.18 43.40
C ILE A 329 30.27 6.68 43.60
N GLU A 330 31.25 7.42 44.12
CA GLU A 330 31.24 8.89 44.14
C GLU A 330 31.75 9.45 42.80
N PRO A 331 31.29 10.64 42.37
CA PRO A 331 31.74 11.25 41.13
C PRO A 331 33.07 12.01 41.33
N THR A 332 33.95 11.99 40.33
CA THR A 332 35.06 12.94 40.25
C THR A 332 35.31 13.33 38.79
N GLU A 333 35.77 14.56 38.58
CA GLU A 333 35.72 15.29 37.31
C GLU A 333 36.76 14.82 36.27
N GLY A 334 36.56 15.22 35.01
CA GLY A 334 37.59 15.12 33.95
C GLY A 334 38.71 16.16 34.11
N PRO A 335 39.53 16.47 33.07
CA PRO A 335 39.33 16.13 31.65
C PRO A 335 40.60 15.64 30.89
N THR A 336 40.44 15.44 29.58
CA THR A 336 41.43 15.67 28.48
C THR A 336 42.09 14.45 27.80
N ALA A 337 42.26 14.59 26.48
CA ALA A 337 43.18 13.91 25.54
C ALA A 337 42.80 12.52 24.94
N LEU A 338 42.59 12.55 23.60
CA LEU A 338 42.77 11.41 22.69
C LEU A 338 44.22 10.87 22.72
N PRO A 339 44.40 9.61 22.33
CA PRO A 339 45.45 9.28 21.36
C PRO A 339 44.92 8.57 20.09
N ALA A 340 45.80 8.48 19.10
CA ALA A 340 45.48 8.13 17.71
C ALA A 340 45.43 6.61 17.42
N ALA A 341 44.98 6.30 16.20
CA ALA A 341 44.98 4.95 15.63
C ALA A 341 46.39 4.34 15.52
N THR A 342 46.46 3.01 15.42
CA THR A 342 47.67 2.29 15.01
C THR A 342 47.29 1.14 14.08
N GLU A 343 48.08 1.01 13.02
CA GLU A 343 48.03 -0.03 11.98
C GLU A 343 47.95 -1.46 12.53
N VAL A 344 47.30 -2.34 11.76
CA VAL A 344 47.64 -3.76 11.73
C VAL A 344 48.04 -4.12 10.30
N VAL A 345 49.23 -4.71 10.17
CA VAL A 345 49.91 -4.99 8.90
C VAL A 345 49.32 -6.21 8.21
N ALA A 346 49.24 -6.16 6.87
CA ALA A 346 48.76 -7.25 6.03
C ALA A 346 49.78 -8.41 5.91
N ALA A 347 49.27 -9.62 5.64
CA ALA A 347 50.06 -10.75 5.16
C ALA A 347 49.62 -11.13 3.74
N ASP A 348 50.59 -11.31 2.85
CA ASP A 348 50.45 -11.60 1.43
C ASP A 348 50.47 -13.11 1.15
N SER A 349 49.60 -13.56 0.23
CA SER A 349 49.88 -14.70 -0.65
C SER A 349 48.94 -14.65 -1.88
N GLY A 350 49.40 -14.07 -2.99
CA GLY A 350 48.57 -13.83 -4.18
C GLY A 350 48.57 -14.89 -5.30
N GLY A 351 47.79 -14.59 -6.34
CA GLY A 351 47.88 -15.13 -7.72
C GLY A 351 46.71 -16.03 -8.17
N SER A 352 46.25 -16.01 -9.44
CA SER A 352 46.37 -15.03 -10.54
C SER A 352 45.43 -15.42 -11.71
N GLY A 353 44.95 -14.46 -12.51
CA GLY A 353 44.16 -14.65 -13.76
C GLY A 353 42.73 -14.09 -13.65
N ALA A 354 42.34 -12.92 -14.21
CA ALA A 354 42.46 -12.40 -15.61
C ALA A 354 41.71 -13.32 -16.62
N VAL A 355 40.83 -12.87 -17.53
CA VAL A 355 40.51 -11.56 -18.15
C VAL A 355 39.04 -11.62 -18.67
N ALA A 356 38.30 -10.57 -19.11
CA ALA A 356 38.56 -9.15 -19.36
C ALA A 356 37.26 -8.30 -19.34
N GLU A 357 37.42 -6.98 -19.20
CA GLU A 357 36.55 -5.84 -19.60
C GLU A 357 37.54 -4.72 -20.02
N PRO A 358 37.30 -3.92 -21.08
CA PRO A 358 36.65 -2.62 -20.82
C PRO A 358 35.84 -2.01 -21.98
N GLY A 359 34.86 -1.17 -21.62
CA GLY A 359 34.30 -0.13 -22.48
C GLY A 359 34.21 1.23 -21.76
N GLU A 360 35.21 2.10 -21.92
CA GLU A 360 35.16 3.47 -21.40
C GLU A 360 34.19 4.35 -22.19
N ALA A 361 33.42 5.19 -21.49
CA ALA A 361 32.76 6.36 -22.05
C ALA A 361 33.00 7.57 -21.13
N THR A 362 34.03 8.35 -21.44
CA THR A 362 34.41 9.56 -20.70
C THR A 362 33.49 10.74 -21.03
N GLY A 363 32.94 11.39 -19.99
CA GLY A 363 32.20 12.65 -20.13
C GLY A 363 32.24 13.47 -18.84
N ASN A 364 33.13 14.45 -18.76
CA ASN A 364 33.28 15.33 -17.59
C ASN A 364 32.19 16.45 -17.60
N PRO A 365 31.81 17.03 -16.45
CA PRO A 365 30.61 17.85 -16.33
C PRO A 365 30.82 19.34 -16.70
N PRO A 366 29.75 20.08 -17.04
CA PRO A 366 29.76 21.53 -17.05
C PRO A 366 29.63 22.12 -15.62
N ALA A 367 30.06 23.37 -15.48
CA ALA A 367 30.31 24.02 -14.20
C ALA A 367 29.06 24.59 -13.49
N ALA A 368 29.28 25.05 -12.25
CA ALA A 368 28.30 25.67 -11.37
C ALA A 368 27.60 26.90 -11.98
N VAL A 369 26.35 27.12 -11.54
CA VAL A 369 25.61 28.38 -11.66
C VAL A 369 25.10 28.75 -10.25
N GLU A 370 25.03 30.05 -9.97
CA GLU A 370 24.87 30.65 -8.64
C GLU A 370 23.49 30.41 -7.97
N GLU A 371 23.43 30.72 -6.68
CA GLU A 371 22.20 30.76 -5.87
C GLU A 371 21.14 31.71 -6.46
N ALA A 372 19.87 31.31 -6.31
CA ALA A 372 18.74 32.24 -6.31
C ALA A 372 17.71 31.81 -5.25
N ASP A 373 17.71 32.53 -4.13
CA ASP A 373 16.70 32.45 -3.07
C ASP A 373 15.34 33.03 -3.53
N SER A 374 14.31 32.85 -2.69
CA SER A 374 12.98 33.50 -2.74
C SER A 374 11.96 32.95 -3.74
N THR A 375 11.03 32.11 -3.26
CA THR A 375 9.60 32.12 -3.68
C THR A 375 8.62 31.52 -2.64
N ALA A 376 8.85 31.71 -1.33
CA ALA A 376 7.94 31.19 -0.28
C ALA A 376 7.10 32.27 0.47
N ALA A 377 7.37 33.56 0.27
CA ALA A 377 6.79 34.64 1.10
C ALA A 377 5.44 35.22 0.60
N SER A 378 5.07 35.00 -0.67
CA SER A 378 3.99 35.77 -1.31
C SER A 378 2.57 35.35 -0.89
N SER A 379 2.34 34.04 -0.68
CA SER A 379 0.99 33.50 -0.41
C SER A 379 0.48 33.82 1.01
N THR A 380 1.36 33.83 2.02
CA THR A 380 0.99 34.09 3.42
C THR A 380 0.57 35.53 3.65
N ILE A 381 1.23 36.49 2.98
CA ILE A 381 0.94 37.93 3.12
C ILE A 381 -0.42 38.27 2.52
N LEU A 382 -0.80 37.64 1.41
CA LEU A 382 -2.10 37.89 0.76
C LEU A 382 -3.29 37.46 1.63
N VAL A 383 -3.19 36.31 2.31
CA VAL A 383 -4.25 35.80 3.21
C VAL A 383 -4.45 36.71 4.43
N VAL A 384 -3.37 37.24 5.01
CA VAL A 384 -3.42 38.17 6.15
C VAL A 384 -4.06 39.51 5.73
N LEU A 385 -3.76 40.03 4.54
CA LEU A 385 -4.35 41.28 4.03
C LEU A 385 -5.86 41.16 3.78
N VAL A 386 -6.33 40.07 3.16
CA VAL A 386 -7.77 39.87 2.90
C VAL A 386 -8.55 39.63 4.19
N GLY A 387 -8.00 38.85 5.13
CA GLY A 387 -8.62 38.63 6.44
C GLY A 387 -8.70 39.90 7.29
N GLY A 388 -7.64 40.72 7.28
CA GLY A 388 -7.62 42.02 7.99
C GLY A 388 -8.66 43.01 7.46
N LEU A 389 -8.83 43.10 6.14
CA LEU A 389 -9.80 43.99 5.51
C LEU A 389 -11.25 43.64 5.90
N ALA A 390 -11.57 42.34 5.95
CA ALA A 390 -12.89 41.86 6.36
C ALA A 390 -13.20 42.17 7.84
N LEU A 391 -12.21 42.05 8.73
CA LEU A 391 -12.36 42.40 10.14
C LEU A 391 -12.63 43.91 10.32
N VAL A 392 -11.86 44.76 9.63
CA VAL A 392 -12.03 46.22 9.68
C VAL A 392 -13.41 46.64 9.15
N LEU A 393 -13.86 46.09 8.01
CA LEU A 393 -15.20 46.34 7.48
C LEU A 393 -16.30 45.93 8.47
N THR A 394 -16.15 44.78 9.13
CA THR A 394 -17.11 44.30 10.14
C THR A 394 -17.19 45.25 11.34
N VAL A 395 -16.04 45.72 11.85
CA VAL A 395 -16.00 46.71 12.96
C VAL A 395 -16.61 48.04 12.55
N VAL A 396 -16.33 48.54 11.34
CA VAL A 396 -16.93 49.78 10.81
C VAL A 396 -18.46 49.66 10.69
N VAL A 397 -18.97 48.54 10.17
CA VAL A 397 -20.43 48.31 10.10
C VAL A 397 -21.05 48.26 11.50
N LEU A 398 -20.42 47.57 12.45
CA LEU A 398 -20.89 47.53 13.85
C LEU A 398 -20.91 48.91 14.51
N LEU A 399 -19.89 49.75 14.27
CA LEU A 399 -19.84 51.13 14.79
C LEU A 399 -20.89 52.03 14.15
N LEU A 400 -21.16 51.90 12.85
CA LEU A 400 -22.20 52.64 12.14
C LEU A 400 -23.61 52.22 12.61
N VAL A 401 -23.84 50.93 12.83
CA VAL A 401 -25.07 50.40 13.41
C VAL A 401 -25.24 50.89 14.86
N TRP A 402 -24.18 50.84 15.67
CA TRP A 402 -24.21 51.34 17.05
C TRP A 402 -24.53 52.84 17.12
N ARG A 403 -23.88 53.68 16.30
CA ARG A 403 -24.16 55.13 16.24
C ARG A 403 -25.59 55.44 15.79
N ARG A 404 -26.17 54.64 14.89
CA ARG A 404 -27.61 54.71 14.54
C ARG A 404 -28.54 54.31 15.69
N ILE A 405 -28.12 53.43 16.59
CA ILE A 405 -28.92 52.97 17.73
C ILE A 405 -28.82 53.95 18.91
N THR A 406 -27.65 54.54 19.17
CA THR A 406 -27.42 55.44 20.30
C THR A 406 -27.82 56.89 20.06
N GLY A 407 -28.01 57.30 18.79
CA GLY A 407 -28.43 58.67 18.45
C GLY A 407 -27.38 59.75 18.70
N ALA A 408 -26.12 59.35 18.90
CA ALA A 408 -25.00 60.27 19.08
C ALA A 408 -24.59 60.89 17.72
N GLY A 409 -25.09 62.09 17.48
CA GLY A 409 -24.65 62.99 16.40
C GLY A 409 -23.20 63.41 16.58
#